data_AF-A0A3A4B1V5-F1
#
_entry.id   AF-A0A3A4B1V5-F1
#
_cell.length_a   1.000
_cell.length_b   1.000
_cell.length_c   1.000
_cell.angle_alpha   90.00
_cell.angle_beta   90.00
_cell.angle_gamma   90.00
#
_symmetry.space_group_name_H-M   'P 1'
#
loop_
_entity.id
_entity.type
_entity.pdbx_description
1 polymer ?
#
loop_
_entity_poly.entity_id
_entity_poly.type
_entity_poly.pdbx_seq_one_letter_code
_entity_poly.pdbx_strand_id
1 'polypeptide(L)'
;MAERFAVLGSRPLTGDRLLLILPNDESVLVAPGTTDAELLARYRLDRVVRLPPTGFCATINLDGPLSGRTGYGINELGHQVTQVLRPGPAAPTATYEVVTLSRDGRPAELRYIPSEQTGG
;
A
#
# COMPACT_ATOMS: atom_id res chain seq x y z
N MET A 1 17.13 19.98 -16.37
CA MET A 1 17.12 19.59 -14.95
C MET A 1 15.89 18.73 -14.71
N ALA A 2 16.03 17.59 -14.05
CA ALA A 2 14.88 16.75 -13.66
C ALA A 2 14.22 17.34 -12.41
N GLU A 3 12.89 17.49 -12.44
CA GLU A 3 12.08 17.99 -11.33
C GLU A 3 12.16 17.04 -10.12
N ARG A 4 12.43 17.56 -8.92
CA ARG A 4 12.48 16.76 -7.69
C ARG A 4 11.14 16.85 -6.97
N PHE A 5 10.31 15.85 -7.18
CA PHE A 5 9.02 15.74 -6.51
C PHE A 5 9.00 14.57 -5.52
N ALA A 6 8.28 14.74 -4.42
CA ALA A 6 8.00 13.65 -3.49
C ALA A 6 6.51 13.28 -3.53
N VAL A 7 6.21 12.01 -3.27
CA VAL A 7 4.84 11.48 -3.23
C VAL A 7 4.45 11.24 -1.78
N LEU A 8 3.36 11.87 -1.35
CA LEU A 8 2.81 11.70 -0.01
C LEU A 8 1.60 10.77 -0.07
N GLY A 9 1.74 9.56 0.46
CA GLY A 9 0.73 8.52 0.50
C GLY A 9 0.05 8.37 1.87
N SER A 10 -1.05 7.61 1.89
CA SER A 10 -1.84 7.33 3.09
C SER A 10 -1.31 6.16 3.91
N ARG A 11 -1.65 6.16 5.20
CA ARG A 11 -1.13 5.37 6.34
C ARG A 11 -0.83 3.88 6.11
N PRO A 12 0.34 3.36 6.54
CA PRO A 12 0.45 2.00 7.06
C PRO A 12 -0.06 1.96 8.52
N LEU A 13 -1.24 1.35 8.68
CA LEU A 13 -2.04 0.90 9.84
C LEU A 13 -1.63 1.02 11.32
N THR A 14 -0.42 1.44 11.71
CA THR A 14 0.00 1.45 13.13
C THR A 14 0.49 2.79 13.65
N GLY A 15 0.27 3.89 12.93
CA GLY A 15 0.58 5.21 13.46
C GLY A 15 -0.12 6.36 12.75
N ASP A 16 -0.14 7.50 13.42
CA ASP A 16 -0.62 8.77 12.87
C ASP A 16 0.28 9.35 11.78
N ARG A 17 1.24 8.59 11.23
CA ARG A 17 2.24 9.09 10.30
C ARG A 17 1.86 8.81 8.84
N LEU A 18 2.20 9.76 7.96
CA LEU A 18 2.06 9.65 6.50
C LEU A 18 3.37 9.10 5.90
N LEU A 19 3.26 8.36 4.79
CA LEU A 19 4.42 7.87 4.07
C LEU A 19 4.80 8.87 2.98
N LEU A 20 6.01 9.42 3.05
CA LEU A 20 6.60 10.27 2.02
C LEU A 20 7.66 9.46 1.26
N ILE A 21 7.51 9.35 -0.05
CA ILE A 21 8.49 8.75 -0.95
C ILE A 21 9.27 9.88 -1.62
N LEU A 22 10.59 9.91 -1.40
CA LEU A 22 11.51 10.91 -1.91
C LEU A 22 12.00 10.54 -3.33
N PRO A 23 12.56 11.50 -4.10
CA PRO A 23 13.06 11.24 -5.46
C PRO A 23 14.20 10.20 -5.56
N ASN A 24 14.84 9.88 -4.43
CA ASN A 24 15.89 8.87 -4.31
C ASN A 24 15.36 7.49 -3.88
N ASP A 25 14.05 7.26 -4.02
CA ASP A 25 13.32 6.06 -3.57
C ASP A 25 13.35 5.81 -2.06
N GLU A 26 13.81 6.77 -1.27
CA GLU A 26 13.76 6.69 0.19
C GLU A 26 12.33 6.93 0.70
N SER A 27 11.93 6.12 1.68
CA SER A 27 10.62 6.19 2.32
C SER A 27 10.75 6.72 3.75
N VAL A 28 10.07 7.81 4.07
CA VAL A 28 10.09 8.44 5.40
C VAL A 28 8.69 8.62 5.97
N LEU A 29 8.56 8.45 7.29
CA LEU A 29 7.31 8.64 8.01
C LEU A 29 7.21 10.06 8.58
N VAL A 30 6.22 10.84 8.12
CA VAL A 30 6.02 12.24 8.52
C VAL A 30 4.75 12.40 9.36
N ALA A 31 4.69 13.44 10.20
CA ALA A 31 3.50 13.69 11.03
C ALA A 31 2.29 14.06 10.16
N PRO A 32 1.05 13.77 10.59
CA PRO A 32 -0.15 13.95 9.76
C PRO A 32 -0.53 15.42 9.55
N GLY A 33 0.02 16.32 10.36
CA GLY A 33 -0.11 17.77 10.21
C GLY A 33 1.03 18.43 9.43
N THR A 34 1.99 17.67 8.91
CA THR A 34 3.11 18.25 8.17
C THR A 34 2.59 18.87 6.86
N THR A 35 2.88 20.16 6.69
CA THR A 35 2.48 20.94 5.53
C THR A 35 3.43 20.71 4.36
N ASP A 36 2.97 20.97 3.14
CA ASP A 36 3.83 20.83 1.96
C ASP A 36 5.03 21.79 2.03
N ALA A 37 4.85 23.00 2.55
CA ALA A 37 5.94 23.97 2.71
C ALA A 37 7.08 23.44 3.60
N GLU A 38 6.73 22.77 4.70
CA GLU A 38 7.72 22.13 5.59
C GLU A 38 8.45 20.97 4.90
N LEU A 39 7.74 20.17 4.10
CA LEU A 39 8.32 19.06 3.34
C LEU A 39 9.26 19.57 2.24
N LEU A 40 8.83 20.58 1.48
CA LEU A 40 9.63 21.21 0.43
C LEU A 40 10.94 21.76 0.99
N ALA A 41 10.87 22.51 2.10
CA ALA A 41 12.04 23.08 2.75
C ALA A 41 12.97 22.01 3.34
N ARG A 42 12.42 21.02 4.04
CA ARG A 42 13.19 19.98 4.73
C ARG A 42 13.94 19.07 3.76
N TYR A 43 13.31 18.70 2.65
CA TYR A 43 13.85 17.71 1.71
C TYR A 43 14.37 18.34 0.40
N ARG A 44 14.40 19.69 0.30
CA ARG A 44 14.84 20.44 -0.90
C ARG A 44 14.11 19.98 -2.16
N LEU A 45 12.80 19.81 -2.04
CA LEU A 45 11.92 19.40 -3.12
C LEU A 45 11.38 20.62 -3.85
N ASP A 46 11.05 20.44 -5.11
CA ASP A 46 10.42 21.46 -5.94
C ASP A 46 8.88 21.37 -5.84
N ARG A 47 8.36 20.17 -5.55
CA ARG A 47 6.92 19.89 -5.42
C ARG A 47 6.62 18.70 -4.50
N VAL A 48 5.46 18.71 -3.84
CA VAL A 48 4.86 17.54 -3.18
C VAL A 48 3.60 17.14 -3.96
N VAL A 49 3.46 15.85 -4.26
CA VAL A 49 2.25 15.26 -4.83
C VAL A 49 1.54 14.49 -3.74
N ARG A 50 0.37 14.98 -3.30
CA ARG A 50 -0.47 14.26 -2.34
C ARG A 50 -1.33 13.24 -3.08
N LEU A 51 -1.15 11.97 -2.77
CA LEU A 51 -2.09 10.95 -3.22
C LEU A 51 -3.43 11.14 -2.49
N PRO A 52 -4.56 10.90 -3.17
CA PRO A 52 -5.85 10.90 -2.50
C PRO A 52 -5.84 9.91 -1.34
N PRO A 53 -6.63 10.16 -0.27
CA PRO A 53 -6.71 9.28 0.88
C PRO A 53 -7.01 7.86 0.42
N THR A 54 -6.01 7.00 0.49
CA THR A 54 -6.14 5.60 0.11
C THR A 54 -6.43 4.86 1.40
N GLY A 55 -7.65 4.32 1.53
CA GLY A 55 -8.04 3.55 2.69
C GLY A 55 -7.23 2.26 2.73
N PHE A 56 -6.04 2.28 3.31
CA PHE A 56 -5.28 1.05 3.57
C PHE A 56 -5.93 0.30 4.73
N CYS A 57 -6.33 -0.95 4.51
CA CYS A 57 -6.93 -1.80 5.54
C CYS A 57 -6.00 -2.96 5.93
N ALA A 58 -5.80 -3.17 7.24
CA ALA A 58 -5.20 -4.40 7.76
C ALA A 58 -6.27 -5.46 7.58
N THR A 59 -5.98 -6.45 6.76
CA THR A 59 -6.92 -7.50 6.42
C THR A 59 -6.56 -8.74 7.21
N ILE A 60 -7.55 -9.42 7.78
CA ILE A 60 -7.34 -10.65 8.57
C ILE A 60 -7.82 -11.90 7.80
N ASN A 61 -8.65 -11.71 6.77
CA ASN A 61 -9.24 -12.81 6.00
C ASN A 61 -8.65 -12.83 4.58
N LEU A 62 -7.50 -13.48 4.45
CA LEU A 62 -7.02 -14.05 3.20
C LEU A 62 -7.54 -15.49 3.13
N ASP A 63 -7.95 -15.94 1.94
CA ASP A 63 -8.19 -17.36 1.65
C ASP A 63 -6.98 -17.97 0.90
N GLY A 64 -7.11 -19.25 0.52
CA GLY A 64 -6.12 -19.92 -0.32
C GLY A 64 -4.71 -20.00 0.31
N PRO A 65 -3.64 -19.76 -0.46
CA PRO A 65 -2.24 -19.98 -0.03
C PRO A 65 -1.77 -19.15 1.18
N LEU A 66 -2.44 -18.03 1.46
CA LEU A 66 -2.14 -17.16 2.60
C LEU A 66 -3.23 -17.19 3.67
N SER A 67 -4.08 -18.23 3.68
CA SER A 67 -5.14 -18.37 4.67
C SER A 67 -4.62 -18.23 6.11
N GLY A 68 -5.31 -17.44 6.92
CA GLY A 68 -4.95 -17.14 8.31
C GLY A 68 -3.81 -16.13 8.50
N ARG A 69 -3.29 -15.53 7.42
CA ARG A 69 -2.31 -14.44 7.49
C ARG A 69 -2.97 -13.07 7.33
N THR A 70 -2.29 -12.05 7.84
CA THR A 70 -2.66 -10.67 7.59
C THR A 70 -2.11 -10.17 6.25
N GLY A 71 -3.00 -9.59 5.45
CA GLY A 71 -2.67 -8.95 4.18
C GLY A 71 -2.95 -7.44 4.22
N TYR A 72 -2.44 -6.73 3.23
CA TYR A 72 -2.78 -5.32 3.00
C TYR A 72 -3.36 -5.16 1.59
N GLY A 73 -4.29 -4.23 1.44
CA GLY A 73 -4.91 -3.89 0.16
C GLY A 73 -5.48 -2.48 0.23
N ILE A 74 -5.72 -1.89 -0.95
CA ILE A 74 -6.53 -0.68 -1.06
C ILE A 74 -7.98 -1.10 -0.80
N ASN A 75 -8.66 -0.44 0.13
CA ASN A 75 -10.05 -0.72 0.49
C ASN A 75 -11.03 -0.25 -0.61
N GLU A 76 -10.95 -0.88 -1.77
CA GLU A 76 -11.74 -0.62 -2.96
C GLU A 76 -12.17 -1.96 -3.57
N LEU A 77 -13.47 -2.12 -3.86
CA LEU A 77 -14.01 -3.38 -4.40
C LEU A 77 -13.40 -3.68 -5.76
N GLY A 78 -12.99 -4.93 -5.96
CA GLY A 78 -12.34 -5.37 -7.19
C GLY A 78 -10.87 -4.98 -7.30
N HIS A 79 -10.33 -4.24 -6.33
CA HIS A 79 -8.90 -3.92 -6.32
C HIS A 79 -8.08 -5.21 -6.15
N GLN A 80 -7.06 -5.37 -7.00
CA GLN A 80 -6.18 -6.52 -6.97
C GLN A 80 -4.86 -6.17 -6.28
N VAL A 81 -4.44 -7.02 -5.35
CA VAL A 81 -3.15 -6.92 -4.68
C VAL A 81 -2.34 -8.18 -4.89
N THR A 82 -1.06 -8.00 -5.23
CA THR A 82 -0.10 -9.09 -5.33
C THR A 82 0.64 -9.21 -4.00
N GLN A 83 0.55 -10.38 -3.37
CA GLN A 83 1.21 -10.68 -2.11
C GLN A 83 2.30 -11.74 -2.32
N VAL A 84 3.45 -11.52 -1.70
CA VAL A 84 4.55 -12.49 -1.70
C VAL A 84 4.23 -13.63 -0.75
N LEU A 85 4.23 -14.87 -1.24
CA LEU A 85 3.92 -16.05 -0.43
C LEU A 85 5.04 -16.35 0.56
N ARG A 86 6.30 -16.32 0.08
CA ARG A 86 7.52 -16.55 0.87
C ARG A 86 8.64 -15.64 0.38
N PRO A 87 9.43 -14.99 1.27
CA PRO A 87 10.55 -14.12 0.86
C PRO A 87 11.64 -14.87 0.09
N GLY A 88 12.21 -14.26 -0.94
CA GLY A 88 13.34 -14.80 -1.70
C GLY A 88 13.50 -14.19 -3.11
N PRO A 89 14.63 -14.41 -3.81
CA PRO A 89 14.90 -13.85 -5.14
C PRO A 89 13.92 -14.30 -6.23
N ALA A 90 13.26 -15.45 -6.01
CA ALA A 90 12.22 -16.02 -6.87
C ALA A 90 10.95 -16.29 -6.06
N ALA A 91 10.63 -15.36 -5.15
CA ALA A 91 9.49 -15.46 -4.27
C ALA A 91 8.19 -15.66 -5.06
N PRO A 92 7.46 -16.78 -4.87
CA PRO A 92 6.18 -16.97 -5.54
C PRO A 92 5.20 -15.93 -5.01
N THR A 93 4.44 -15.34 -5.91
CA THR A 93 3.41 -14.35 -5.61
C THR A 93 2.03 -14.93 -5.83
N ALA A 94 1.05 -14.44 -5.08
CA ALA A 94 -0.36 -14.71 -5.29
C ALA A 94 -1.11 -13.39 -5.46
N THR A 95 -2.09 -13.39 -6.37
CA THR A 95 -2.97 -12.24 -6.57
C THR A 95 -4.26 -12.46 -5.79
N TYR A 96 -4.70 -11.41 -5.12
CA TYR A 96 -5.93 -11.37 -4.34
C TYR A 96 -6.78 -10.20 -4.79
N GLU A 97 -8.10 -10.36 -4.73
CA GLU A 97 -9.09 -9.32 -5.03
C GLU A 97 -9.88 -8.96 -3.77
N VAL A 98 -10.08 -7.67 -3.54
CA VAL A 98 -10.97 -7.19 -2.48
C VAL A 98 -12.42 -7.47 -2.84
N VAL A 99 -13.04 -8.40 -2.13
CA VAL A 99 -14.45 -8.81 -2.34
C VAL A 99 -15.39 -8.21 -1.29
N THR A 100 -14.86 -7.81 -0.15
CA THR A 100 -15.60 -7.11 0.91
C THR A 100 -14.77 -5.91 1.39
N LEU A 101 -15.40 -4.73 1.47
CA LEU A 101 -14.75 -3.53 2.00
C LEU A 101 -14.64 -3.59 3.53
N SER A 102 -13.54 -3.07 4.06
CA SER A 102 -13.42 -2.70 5.45
C SER A 102 -14.41 -1.58 5.78
N ARG A 103 -15.25 -1.82 6.79
CA ARG A 103 -16.27 -0.88 7.28
C ARG A 103 -16.54 -1.12 8.76
N ASP A 104 -16.78 -0.06 9.52
CA ASP A 104 -17.23 -0.13 10.93
C ASP A 104 -16.34 -1.03 11.82
N GLY A 105 -15.01 -0.95 11.64
CA GLY A 105 -14.02 -1.74 12.38
C GLY A 105 -13.87 -3.20 11.91
N ARG A 106 -14.61 -3.62 10.87
CA ARG A 106 -14.43 -4.92 10.22
C ARG A 106 -13.32 -4.84 9.17
N PRO A 107 -12.42 -5.82 9.08
CA PRO A 107 -11.41 -5.86 8.02
C PRO A 107 -12.07 -6.06 6.65
N ALA A 108 -11.34 -5.70 5.60
CA ALA A 108 -11.70 -6.13 4.25
C ALA A 108 -11.56 -7.66 4.13
N GLU A 109 -12.12 -8.24 3.08
CA GLU A 109 -11.91 -9.64 2.73
C GLU A 109 -11.30 -9.71 1.34
N LEU A 110 -10.25 -10.53 1.24
CA LEU A 110 -9.49 -10.70 0.01
C LEU A 110 -9.63 -12.15 -0.44
N ARG A 111 -10.10 -12.32 -1.68
CA ARG A 111 -10.25 -13.61 -2.34
C ARG A 111 -9.07 -13.86 -3.27
N TYR A 112 -8.45 -15.02 -3.17
CA TYR A 112 -7.39 -15.49 -4.03
C TYR A 112 -7.92 -15.62 -5.46
N ILE A 113 -7.22 -15.00 -6.40
CA ILE A 113 -7.42 -15.23 -7.83
C ILE A 113 -6.41 -16.31 -8.22
N PRO A 114 -6.85 -17.53 -8.57
CA PRO A 114 -5.97 -18.52 -9.14
C PRO A 114 -5.40 -17.93 -10.44
N SER A 115 -4.09 -17.69 -10.48
CA SER A 115 -3.43 -17.44 -11.75
C SER A 115 -3.63 -18.70 -12.59
N GLU A 116 -4.41 -18.62 -13.67
CA GLU A 116 -4.42 -19.67 -14.68
C GLU A 116 -2.96 -19.91 -15.05
N GLN A 117 -2.46 -21.11 -14.75
CA GLN A 117 -1.19 -21.52 -15.30
C GLN A 117 -1.40 -21.54 -16.80
N THR A 118 -0.88 -20.53 -17.49
CA THR A 118 -0.63 -20.64 -18.91
C THR A 118 0.35 -21.80 -19.05
N GLY A 119 -0.19 -22.98 -19.31
CA GLY A 119 0.59 -24.17 -19.60
C GLY A 119 1.50 -23.87 -20.78
N GLY A 120 2.80 -24.00 -20.55
CA GLY A 120 3.84 -24.07 -21.56
C GLY A 120 4.54 -25.41 -21.43
#